data_AF-A0A7U9EUE0-F1
#
_entry.id   AF-A0A7U9EUE0-F1
#
_cell.length_a   1.000
_cell.length_b   1.000
_cell.length_c   1.000
_cell.angle_alpha   90.00
_cell.angle_beta   90.00
_cell.angle_gamma   90.00
#
_symmetry.space_group_name_H-M   'P 1'
#
loop_
_entity.id
_entity.type
_entity.pdbx_description
1 polymer ?
#
loop_
_entity_poly.entity_id
_entity_poly.type
_entity_poly.pdbx_seq_one_letter_code
_entity_poly.pdbx_strand_id
1 'polypeptide(L)'
;MNESMRQEIALFRYGLIAPLVNGQVDPKTYLKEVAERIHQVPHHGEKRIAAKTILDWCTQYKKGGFEALKPKRRSDRGHSRRLSPEEEDHILALRKKHPHM
;
A
#
# COMPACT_ATOMS: atom_id res chain seq x y z
N MET A 1 -5.14 1.46 -11.19
CA MET A 1 -5.80 1.95 -9.98
C MET A 1 -6.30 3.35 -10.27
N ASN A 2 -7.61 3.55 -10.11
CA ASN A 2 -8.30 4.79 -10.40
C ASN A 2 -8.42 5.64 -9.12
N GLU A 3 -8.81 6.91 -9.25
CA GLU A 3 -8.78 7.86 -8.13
C GLU A 3 -9.72 7.49 -6.98
N SER A 4 -10.95 7.04 -7.27
CA SER A 4 -11.90 6.55 -6.25
C SER A 4 -11.26 5.48 -5.37
N MET A 5 -10.61 4.49 -6.00
CA MET A 5 -9.96 3.41 -5.26
C MET A 5 -8.83 3.90 -4.36
N ARG A 6 -8.09 4.93 -4.81
CA ARG A 6 -7.01 5.53 -4.01
C ARG A 6 -7.57 6.27 -2.80
N GLN A 7 -8.68 6.97 -3.00
CA GLN A 7 -9.38 7.72 -1.97
C GLN A 7 -10.02 6.79 -0.93
N GLU A 8 -10.68 5.72 -1.35
CA GLU A 8 -11.25 4.70 -0.45
C GLU A 8 -10.19 4.08 0.45
N ILE A 9 -9.01 3.78 -0.09
CA ILE A 9 -7.88 3.29 0.70
C ILE A 9 -7.33 4.35 1.64
N ALA A 10 -7.23 5.60 1.19
CA ALA A 10 -6.79 6.70 2.05
C ALA A 10 -7.76 6.94 3.22
N LEU A 11 -9.07 6.86 2.98
CA LEU A 11 -10.11 6.93 4.01
C LEU A 11 -9.97 5.80 5.03
N PHE A 12 -9.80 4.57 4.56
CA PHE A 12 -9.55 3.42 5.42
C PHE A 12 -8.30 3.63 6.31
N ARG A 13 -7.18 4.05 5.70
CA ARG A 13 -5.95 4.34 6.44
C ARG A 13 -6.15 5.46 7.45
N TYR A 14 -6.85 6.53 7.07
CA TYR A 14 -7.16 7.65 7.95
C TYR A 14 -7.98 7.20 9.16
N GLY A 15 -9.02 6.37 8.94
CA GLY A 15 -9.83 5.82 10.03
C GLY A 15 -9.01 5.05 11.08
N LEU A 16 -7.97 4.33 10.65
CA LEU A 16 -7.07 3.63 11.57
C LEU A 16 -6.09 4.54 12.32
N ILE A 17 -5.67 5.66 11.73
CA ILE A 17 -4.68 6.55 12.36
C ILE A 17 -5.29 7.74 13.07
N ALA A 18 -6.55 8.11 12.78
CA ALA A 18 -7.22 9.28 13.34
C ALA A 18 -7.15 9.32 14.89
N PRO A 19 -7.43 8.24 15.63
CA PRO A 19 -7.31 8.24 17.08
C PRO A 19 -5.87 8.46 17.57
N LEU A 20 -4.88 7.94 16.83
CA LEU A 20 -3.45 8.08 17.15
C LEU A 20 -2.94 9.50 16.90
N VAL A 21 -3.29 10.09 15.75
CA VAL A 21 -2.80 11.43 15.37
C VAL A 21 -3.46 12.54 16.19
N ASN A 22 -4.69 12.31 16.65
CA ASN A 22 -5.42 13.23 17.52
C ASN A 22 -5.13 13.04 19.01
N GLY A 23 -4.29 12.05 19.38
CA GLY A 23 -3.94 11.77 20.78
C GLY A 23 -5.13 11.27 21.62
N GLN A 24 -6.11 10.63 20.99
CA GLN A 24 -7.34 10.17 21.65
C GLN A 24 -7.20 8.81 22.32
N VAL A 25 -6.10 8.11 22.08
CA VAL A 25 -5.84 6.75 22.56
C VAL A 25 -4.38 6.62 23.02
N ASP A 26 -4.14 5.70 23.96
CA ASP A 26 -2.78 5.25 24.25
C ASP A 26 -2.18 4.54 23.03
N PRO A 27 -1.07 5.02 22.45
CA PRO A 27 -0.53 4.46 21.21
C PRO A 27 -0.16 2.98 21.31
N LYS A 28 0.40 2.54 22.44
CA LYS A 28 0.91 1.17 22.60
C LYS A 28 -0.23 0.17 22.62
N THR A 29 -1.26 0.46 23.41
CA THR A 29 -2.45 -0.39 23.55
C THR A 29 -3.23 -0.44 22.24
N TYR A 30 -3.50 0.72 21.65
CA TYR A 30 -4.26 0.81 20.42
C TYR A 30 -3.57 0.09 19.25
N LEU A 31 -2.26 0.27 19.07
CA LEU A 31 -1.51 -0.39 18.00
C LEU A 31 -1.52 -1.91 18.15
N LYS A 32 -1.44 -2.43 19.38
CA LYS A 32 -1.54 -3.88 19.63
C LYS A 32 -2.91 -4.41 19.21
N GLU A 33 -3.98 -3.77 19.67
CA GLU A 33 -5.35 -4.17 19.34
C GLU A 33 -5.62 -4.13 17.83
N VAL A 34 -5.24 -3.03 17.17
CA VAL A 34 -5.48 -2.87 15.74
C VAL A 34 -4.63 -3.84 14.92
N ALA A 35 -3.40 -4.15 15.35
CA ALA A 35 -2.55 -5.09 14.63
C ALA A 35 -2.99 -6.55 14.73
N GLU A 36 -3.68 -6.93 15.80
CA GLU A 36 -4.22 -8.29 16.00
C GLU A 36 -5.51 -8.54 15.21
N ARG A 37 -6.27 -7.48 14.91
CA ARG A 37 -7.53 -7.53 14.15
C ARG A 37 -7.31 -7.81 12.65
N ILE A 38 -8.29 -8.50 12.07
CA ILE A 38 -8.44 -8.62 10.61
C ILE A 38 -9.25 -7.43 10.12
N HIS A 39 -8.76 -6.74 9.11
CA HIS A 39 -9.40 -5.56 8.52
C HIS A 39 -9.89 -5.87 7.12
N GLN A 40 -11.10 -5.40 6.79
CA GLN A 40 -11.58 -5.38 5.43
C GLN A 40 -10.96 -4.20 4.68
N VAL A 41 -9.85 -4.45 4.00
CA VAL A 41 -9.11 -3.40 3.29
C VAL A 41 -9.75 -3.16 1.92
N PRO A 42 -10.15 -1.92 1.58
CA PRO A 42 -10.77 -1.61 0.29
C PRO A 42 -9.94 -2.12 -0.89
N HIS A 43 -10.57 -2.87 -1.78
CA HIS A 43 -9.97 -3.53 -2.96
C HIS A 43 -8.84 -4.54 -2.70
N HIS A 44 -8.55 -4.87 -1.44
CA HIS A 44 -7.48 -5.80 -1.06
C HIS A 44 -7.96 -6.97 -0.20
N GLY A 45 -9.23 -6.96 0.23
CA GLY A 45 -9.85 -7.99 1.05
C GLY A 45 -9.38 -7.99 2.50
N GLU A 46 -9.62 -9.09 3.18
CA GLU A 46 -9.27 -9.29 4.59
C GLU A 46 -7.76 -9.37 4.79
N LYS A 47 -7.21 -8.47 5.61
CA LYS A 47 -5.78 -8.46 5.96
C LYS A 47 -5.53 -8.04 7.39
N ARG A 48 -4.50 -8.63 8.01
CA ARG A 48 -3.85 -8.06 9.19
C ARG A 48 -2.85 -6.99 8.78
N ILE A 49 -2.83 -5.88 9.51
CA ILE A 49 -1.91 -4.77 9.26
C ILE A 49 -0.94 -4.67 10.43
N ALA A 50 0.36 -4.77 10.15
CA ALA A 50 1.38 -4.65 11.19
C ALA A 50 1.35 -3.26 11.84
N ALA A 51 1.61 -3.20 13.16
CA ALA A 51 1.71 -1.94 13.90
C ALA A 51 2.69 -0.94 13.26
N LYS A 52 3.81 -1.43 12.71
CA LYS A 52 4.79 -0.60 11.99
C LYS A 52 4.18 0.13 10.79
N THR A 53 3.32 -0.56 10.03
CA THR A 53 2.63 0.01 8.86
C THR A 53 1.68 1.14 9.27
N ILE A 54 0.96 0.97 10.38
CA ILE A 54 0.05 2.00 10.93
C ILE A 54 0.86 3.23 11.35
N LEU A 55 1.99 3.04 12.04
CA LEU A 55 2.91 4.12 12.41
C LEU A 55 3.49 4.86 11.20
N ASP A 56 3.77 4.13 10.11
CA ASP A 56 4.23 4.74 8.87
C ASP A 56 3.15 5.62 8.22
N TRP A 57 1.88 5.22 8.30
CA TRP A 57 0.77 6.07 7.88
C TRP A 57 0.60 7.30 8.76
N CYS A 58 0.76 7.19 10.08
CA CYS A 58 0.79 8.36 10.97
C CYS A 58 1.88 9.35 10.54
N THR A 59 3.08 8.85 10.23
CA THR A 59 4.21 9.68 9.80
C THR A 59 3.94 10.33 8.44
N GLN A 60 3.37 9.59 7.48
CA GLN A 60 2.99 10.11 6.18
C GLN A 60 1.93 11.21 6.30
N TYR A 61 0.90 10.98 7.11
CA TYR A 61 -0.17 11.94 7.35
C TYR A 61 0.34 13.23 7.99
N LYS A 62 1.21 13.13 9.00
CA LYS A 62 1.83 14.32 9.63
C LYS A 62 2.65 15.16 8.64
N LYS A 63 3.23 14.55 7.61
CA LYS A 63 4.08 15.22 6.62
C LYS A 63 3.31 15.78 5.42
N GLY A 64 2.26 15.10 4.95
CA GLY A 64 1.59 15.43 3.69
C GLY A 64 0.07 15.28 3.73
N GLY A 65 -0.52 15.26 4.93
CA GLY A 65 -1.96 15.19 5.13
C GLY A 65 -2.60 13.96 4.51
N PHE A 66 -3.88 14.10 4.15
CA PHE A 66 -4.68 13.01 3.59
C PHE A 66 -4.15 12.50 2.25
N GLU A 67 -3.66 13.37 1.38
CA GLU A 67 -3.11 12.98 0.08
C GLU A 67 -1.91 12.02 0.20
N ALA A 68 -1.10 12.17 1.25
CA ALA A 68 0.01 11.27 1.52
C ALA A 68 -0.43 9.83 1.86
N LEU A 69 -1.68 9.64 2.29
CA LEU A 69 -2.25 8.32 2.56
C LEU A 69 -2.74 7.62 1.30
N LYS A 70 -2.93 8.32 0.18
CA LYS A 70 -3.32 7.67 -1.07
C LYS A 70 -2.19 6.75 -1.55
N PRO A 71 -2.48 5.49 -1.92
CA PRO A 71 -1.46 4.62 -2.48
C PRO A 71 -0.85 5.27 -3.71
N LYS A 72 0.48 5.35 -3.71
CA LYS A 72 1.25 5.83 -4.85
C LYS A 72 1.31 4.73 -5.90
N ARG A 73 1.29 5.12 -7.17
CA ARG A 73 1.67 4.20 -8.24
C ARG A 73 3.12 3.81 -8.00
N ARG A 74 3.36 2.51 -7.90
CA ARG A 74 4.72 1.96 -7.86
C ARG A 74 5.46 2.41 -9.12
N SER A 75 6.64 3.02 -8.95
CA SER A 75 7.49 3.45 -10.08
C SER A 75 8.02 2.27 -10.88
N ASP A 76 8.15 1.09 -10.27
CA ASP A 76 8.58 -0.16 -10.90
C ASP A 76 7.44 -0.93 -11.58
N ARG A 77 6.27 -0.30 -11.78
CA ARG A 77 5.14 -0.97 -12.43
C ARG A 77 5.38 -1.07 -13.94
N GLY A 78 5.84 -2.24 -14.38
CA GLY A 78 6.13 -2.55 -15.79
C GLY A 78 7.60 -2.78 -16.10
N HIS A 79 8.50 -2.54 -15.13
CA HIS A 79 9.93 -2.77 -15.26
C HIS A 79 10.41 -3.71 -14.16
N SER A 80 11.11 -4.77 -14.55
CA SER A 80 11.75 -5.64 -13.58
C SER A 80 12.96 -4.93 -12.98
N ARG A 81 13.05 -4.88 -11.65
CA ARG A 81 14.24 -4.35 -10.96
C ARG A 81 15.47 -5.27 -11.09
N ARG A 82 15.31 -6.46 -11.68
CA ARG A 82 16.35 -7.47 -11.82
C ARG A 82 16.78 -7.69 -13.27
N LEU A 83 15.91 -7.39 -14.23
CA LEU A 83 16.22 -7.60 -15.64
C LEU A 83 16.82 -6.32 -16.20
N SER A 84 17.93 -6.44 -16.91
CA SER A 84 18.41 -5.37 -17.77
C SER A 84 17.43 -5.18 -18.95
N PRO A 85 17.44 -4.02 -19.62
CA PRO A 85 16.64 -3.80 -20.83
C PRO A 85 16.87 -4.88 -21.91
N GLU A 86 18.10 -5.38 -22.03
CA GLU A 86 18.47 -6.43 -22.98
C GLU A 86 17.85 -7.79 -22.62
N GLU A 87 17.77 -8.10 -21.32
CA GLU A 87 17.12 -9.32 -20.84
C GLU A 87 15.60 -9.27 -21.01
N GLU A 88 14.98 -8.10 -20.80
CA GLU A 88 13.56 -7.88 -21.08
C GLU A 88 13.25 -8.09 -22.59
N ASP A 89 14.06 -7.51 -23.47
CA ASP A 89 13.92 -7.66 -24.92
C ASP A 89 14.14 -9.11 -25.37
N HIS A 90 15.11 -9.81 -24.78
CA HIS A 90 15.36 -11.21 -25.09
C HIS A 90 14.15 -12.11 -24.74
N ILE A 91 13.56 -11.89 -23.56
CA ILE A 91 12.36 -12.62 -23.12
C ILE A 91 11.16 -12.30 -24.03
N LEU A 92 10.98 -11.04 -24.42
CA LEU A 92 9.93 -10.64 -25.35
C LEU A 92 10.11 -11.27 -26.74
N ALA A 93 11.35 -11.32 -27.25
CA ALA A 93 11.68 -11.97 -28.50
C ALA A 93 11.41 -13.48 -28.46
N LEU A 94 11.77 -14.15 -27.37
CA LEU A 94 11.47 -15.57 -27.16
C LEU A 94 9.95 -15.83 -27.14
N ARG A 95 9.19 -15.04 -26.39
CA ARG A 95 7.73 -15.16 -26.32
C ARG A 95 7.06 -14.93 -27.68
N LYS A 96 7.59 -14.02 -28.50
CA LYS A 96 7.08 -13.76 -29.85
C LYS A 96 7.39 -14.92 -30.82
N LYS A 97 8.52 -15.60 -30.64
CA LYS A 97 8.90 -16.79 -31.41
C LYS A 97 8.12 -18.04 -31.00
N HIS A 98 7.65 -18.11 -29.76
CA HIS A 98 6.90 -19.26 -29.21
C HIS A 98 5.56 -18.82 -28.61
N PRO A 99 4.55 -18.47 -29.42
CA PRO A 99 3.28 -17.89 -28.95
C PRO A 99 2.36 -18.87 -28.19
N HIS A 100 2.68 -20.17 -28.17
CA HIS A 100 1.89 -21.23 -27.53
C HIS A 100 2.56 -21.86 -26.29
N MET A 101 3.65 -21.28 -25.79
CA MET A 101 4.19 -21.62 -24.46
C MET A 101 3.50 -20.81 -23.37
#